data_AF-G4WVS7-F1
#
_entry.id   AF-G4WVS7-F1
#
_cell.length_a   1.000
_cell.length_b   1.000
_cell.length_c   1.000
_cell.angle_alpha   90.00
_cell.angle_beta   90.00
_cell.angle_gamma   90.00
#
_symmetry.space_group_name_H-M   'P 1'
#
loop_
_entity.id
_entity.type
_entity.pdbx_description
1 polymer ?
#
loop_
_entity_poly.entity_id
_entity_poly.type
_entity_poly.pdbx_seq_one_letter_code
_entity_poly.pdbx_strand_id
1 'polypeptide(L)'
;MTPFAAHAGIPFFGPIIPASYALCAAGWGLLILVVNNIISLLLTLAIVFVAPLSIAYAGFLFVVNPVNSGGISQAKEILKNTVVGIVIALAAWLIVDAIMVALTTGPKGPSFAQNWKSLISGGGDMCITLATGLNQATQSGYYAPGVTAGALNAPPAGKTGTACDPSALQQSVPSLSTNQANLLSCLAQPESVCGSRPQNYSWNVGNDQGLASTAYGPFQILLSSNHAAFENPACQAAAGVTGQLNCQNGFDSKGFTTGGNATVLEYCKRAASNLTCSTIAAKYVLDKQGASAWLKDPNRVTAQRQCIIQYGN
;
A
#
# COMPACT_ATOMS: atom_id res chain seq x y z
N MET A 1 22.11 -9.90 -35.82
CA MET A 1 22.02 -10.84 -34.68
C MET A 1 22.64 -10.12 -33.48
N THR A 2 21.85 -9.34 -32.76
CA THR A 2 22.32 -8.58 -31.59
C THR A 2 22.43 -9.54 -30.41
N PRO A 3 23.57 -9.56 -29.69
CA PRO A 3 23.72 -10.42 -28.54
C PRO A 3 22.71 -10.01 -27.47
N PHE A 4 22.05 -11.01 -26.88
CA PHE A 4 21.21 -10.84 -25.69
C PHE A 4 22.08 -10.30 -24.56
N ALA A 5 22.08 -8.99 -24.37
CA ALA A 5 22.51 -8.37 -23.13
C ALA A 5 21.46 -8.73 -22.07
N ALA A 6 21.70 -9.84 -21.36
CA ALA A 6 21.08 -10.09 -20.08
C ALA A 6 21.54 -8.96 -19.14
N HIS A 7 20.69 -7.95 -18.98
CA HIS A 7 20.88 -6.92 -17.96
C HIS A 7 20.58 -7.57 -16.60
N ALA A 8 21.56 -8.28 -16.05
CA ALA A 8 21.51 -8.71 -14.66
C ALA A 8 21.62 -7.45 -13.79
N GLY A 9 20.49 -6.98 -13.27
CA GLY A 9 20.45 -5.81 -12.40
C GLY A 9 21.16 -6.07 -11.08
N ILE A 10 22.47 -5.82 -11.02
CA ILE A 10 23.28 -5.81 -9.80
C ILE A 10 24.30 -4.67 -9.98
N PRO A 11 24.15 -3.55 -9.26
CA PRO A 11 24.45 -3.57 -7.84
C PRO A 11 23.35 -3.03 -6.90
N PHE A 12 23.12 -3.75 -5.81
CA PHE A 12 22.24 -3.33 -4.71
C PHE A 12 23.05 -2.53 -3.69
N PHE A 13 22.86 -1.20 -3.70
CA PHE A 13 23.38 -0.28 -2.69
C PHE A 13 22.27 0.28 -1.79
N GLY A 14 21.09 -0.35 -1.81
CA GLY A 14 19.95 0.05 -1.02
C GLY A 14 20.04 -0.42 0.43
N PRO A 15 19.19 0.12 1.32
CA PRO A 15 19.08 -0.38 2.69
C PRO A 15 18.54 -1.82 2.69
N ILE A 16 19.21 -2.72 3.43
CA ILE A 16 18.85 -4.15 3.53
C ILE A 16 17.39 -4.30 3.99
N ILE A 17 17.01 -3.51 4.99
CA ILE A 17 15.63 -3.34 5.44
C ILE A 17 15.11 -2.03 4.84
N PRO A 18 14.07 -2.05 4.00
CA PRO A 18 13.51 -0.80 3.47
C PRO A 18 12.94 0.05 4.61
N ALA A 19 13.22 1.36 4.59
CA ALA A 19 12.82 2.28 5.66
C ALA A 19 11.30 2.29 5.93
N SER A 20 10.49 1.97 4.91
CA SER A 20 9.04 1.83 5.01
C SER A 20 8.56 0.68 5.92
N TYR A 21 9.43 -0.29 6.23
CA TYR A 21 9.10 -1.48 7.02
C TYR A 21 9.96 -1.62 8.28
N ALA A 22 10.83 -0.63 8.57
CA ALA A 22 11.66 -0.62 9.78
C ALA A 22 10.87 -0.28 11.07
N LEU A 23 9.58 0.05 10.93
CA LEU A 23 8.70 0.49 12.03
C LEU A 23 7.78 -0.63 12.56
N CYS A 24 7.81 -1.83 11.96
CA CYS A 24 6.93 -2.94 12.33
C CYS A 24 7.73 -4.22 12.65
N ALA A 25 7.13 -5.12 13.44
CA ALA A 25 7.69 -6.46 13.64
C ALA A 25 7.71 -7.22 12.31
N ALA A 26 8.84 -7.85 11.96
CA ALA A 26 9.04 -8.44 10.65
C ALA A 26 8.16 -9.67 10.42
N GLY A 27 7.26 -9.57 9.43
CA GLY A 27 6.46 -10.70 8.96
C GLY A 27 7.24 -11.60 8.00
N TRP A 28 6.59 -12.68 7.54
CA TRP A 28 7.21 -13.64 6.64
C TRP A 28 7.63 -13.00 5.31
N GLY A 29 6.84 -12.05 4.80
CA GLY A 29 7.18 -11.31 3.58
C GLY A 29 8.43 -10.43 3.74
N LEU A 30 8.58 -9.74 4.88
CA LEU A 30 9.76 -8.91 5.14
C LEU A 30 11.01 -9.75 5.40
N LEU A 31 10.88 -10.90 6.06
CA LEU A 31 11.99 -11.82 6.28
C LEU A 31 12.58 -12.27 4.94
N ILE A 32 11.73 -12.74 4.02
CA ILE A 32 12.23 -13.21 2.73
C ILE A 32 12.76 -12.05 1.87
N LEU A 33 12.12 -10.86 1.93
CA LEU A 33 12.64 -9.67 1.25
C LEU A 33 14.05 -9.28 1.72
N VAL A 34 14.29 -9.31 3.04
CA VAL A 34 15.60 -9.03 3.63
C VAL A 34 16.64 -10.06 3.16
N VAL A 35 16.28 -11.34 3.11
CA VAL A 35 17.14 -12.38 2.56
C VAL A 35 17.52 -12.08 1.10
N ASN A 36 16.59 -11.56 0.28
CA ASN A 36 16.94 -11.12 -1.08
C ASN A 36 18.03 -10.08 -1.11
N ASN A 37 17.84 -9.06 -0.28
CA ASN A 37 18.62 -7.85 -0.32
C ASN A 37 20.03 -8.20 0.14
N ILE A 38 20.15 -9.13 1.09
CA ILE A 38 21.41 -9.74 1.50
C ILE A 38 22.06 -10.51 0.33
N ILE A 39 21.33 -11.40 -0.36
CA ILE A 39 21.89 -12.16 -1.50
C ILE A 39 22.35 -11.20 -2.61
N SER A 40 21.55 -10.19 -2.92
CA SER A 40 21.84 -9.18 -3.92
C SER A 40 23.05 -8.32 -3.53
N LEU A 41 23.17 -7.98 -2.25
CA LEU A 41 24.33 -7.29 -1.69
C LEU A 41 25.60 -8.16 -1.78
N LEU A 42 25.51 -9.45 -1.45
CA LEU A 42 26.66 -10.37 -1.52
C LEU A 42 27.14 -10.55 -2.97
N LEU A 43 26.21 -10.71 -3.92
CA LEU A 43 26.56 -10.76 -5.34
C LEU A 43 27.15 -9.44 -5.83
N THR A 44 26.63 -8.31 -5.34
CA THR A 44 27.21 -6.98 -5.61
C THR A 44 28.64 -6.90 -5.12
N LEU A 45 28.91 -7.31 -3.88
CA LEU A 45 30.26 -7.29 -3.31
C LEU A 45 31.20 -8.21 -4.08
N ALA A 46 30.75 -9.40 -4.45
CA ALA A 46 31.54 -10.37 -5.20
C ALA A 46 31.88 -9.87 -6.61
N ILE A 47 30.93 -9.31 -7.35
CA ILE A 47 31.10 -8.90 -8.75
C ILE A 47 31.80 -7.54 -8.85
N VAL A 48 31.48 -6.58 -7.97
CA VAL A 48 31.98 -5.20 -8.06
C VAL A 48 33.33 -5.03 -7.37
N PHE A 49 33.58 -5.74 -6.27
CA PHE A 49 34.81 -5.56 -5.50
C PHE A 49 35.75 -6.75 -5.62
N VAL A 50 35.27 -7.97 -5.35
CA VAL A 50 36.16 -9.15 -5.29
C VAL A 50 36.69 -9.53 -6.67
N ALA A 51 35.83 -9.66 -7.68
CA ALA A 51 36.26 -10.09 -9.01
C ALA A 51 37.27 -9.12 -9.68
N PRO A 52 37.07 -7.79 -9.67
CA PRO A 52 38.03 -6.86 -10.27
C PRO A 52 39.36 -6.81 -9.53
N LEU A 53 39.36 -6.92 -8.18
CA LEU A 53 40.58 -6.94 -7.38
C LEU A 53 41.40 -8.21 -7.65
N SER A 54 40.77 -9.38 -7.74
CA SER A 54 41.43 -10.65 -8.04
C SER A 54 42.03 -10.66 -9.46
N ILE A 55 41.30 -10.11 -10.44
CA ILE A 55 41.77 -10.00 -11.83
C ILE A 55 42.90 -8.98 -11.93
N ALA A 56 42.81 -7.84 -11.24
CA ALA A 56 43.87 -6.83 -11.19
C ALA A 56 45.14 -7.37 -10.52
N TYR A 57 45.02 -8.14 -9.43
CA TYR A 57 46.15 -8.78 -8.76
C TYR A 57 46.82 -9.84 -9.65
N ALA A 58 46.03 -10.66 -10.34
CA ALA A 58 46.56 -11.62 -11.32
C ALA A 58 47.28 -10.89 -12.48
N GLY A 59 46.69 -9.80 -13.00
CA GLY A 59 47.28 -8.96 -14.04
C GLY A 59 48.59 -8.30 -13.60
N PHE A 60 48.66 -7.81 -12.36
CA PHE A 60 49.87 -7.28 -11.77
C PHE A 60 50.97 -8.35 -11.68
N LEU A 61 50.63 -9.54 -11.20
CA LEU A 61 51.58 -10.66 -11.07
C LEU A 61 52.17 -11.09 -12.43
N PHE A 62 51.39 -10.99 -13.51
CA PHE A 62 51.86 -11.21 -14.89
C PHE A 62 52.88 -10.17 -15.35
N VAL A 63 52.71 -8.90 -14.96
CA VAL A 63 53.63 -7.80 -15.38
C VAL A 63 54.93 -7.84 -14.60
N VAL A 64 54.90 -8.17 -13.31
CA VAL A 64 56.11 -8.15 -12.46
C VAL A 64 56.97 -9.42 -12.56
N ASN A 65 56.44 -10.52 -13.11
CA ASN A 65 57.16 -11.81 -13.25
C ASN A 65 57.18 -12.35 -14.69
N PRO A 66 57.70 -11.62 -15.69
CA PRO A 66 57.61 -12.03 -17.10
C PRO A 66 58.45 -13.26 -17.47
N VAL A 67 59.47 -13.61 -16.68
CA VAL A 67 60.42 -14.70 -16.96
C VAL A 67 60.45 -15.79 -15.89
N ASN A 68 59.75 -15.59 -14.77
CA ASN A 68 59.63 -16.58 -13.71
C ASN A 68 58.42 -17.47 -13.98
N SER A 69 58.67 -18.72 -14.41
CA SER A 69 57.63 -19.71 -14.70
C SER A 69 56.73 -20.00 -13.49
N GLY A 70 57.25 -19.91 -12.27
CA GLY A 70 56.49 -20.06 -11.04
C GLY A 70 55.48 -18.94 -10.82
N GLY A 71 55.90 -17.68 -11.01
CA GLY A 71 55.02 -16.50 -10.87
C GLY A 71 53.90 -16.46 -11.93
N ILE A 72 54.21 -16.88 -13.17
CA ILE A 72 53.22 -17.00 -14.25
C ILE A 72 52.23 -18.14 -13.96
N SER A 73 52.69 -19.26 -13.44
CA SER A 73 51.83 -20.39 -13.06
C SER A 73 50.84 -19.98 -11.96
N GLN A 74 51.34 -19.28 -10.94
CA GLN A 74 50.51 -18.75 -9.84
C GLN A 74 49.46 -17.74 -10.32
N ALA A 75 49.82 -16.84 -11.25
CA ALA A 75 48.87 -15.88 -11.84
C ALA A 75 47.73 -16.59 -12.60
N LYS A 76 48.06 -17.64 -13.37
CA LYS A 76 47.08 -18.45 -14.11
C LYS A 76 46.16 -19.22 -13.17
N GLU A 77 46.69 -19.72 -12.05
CA GLU A 77 45.91 -20.44 -11.05
C GLU A 77 44.89 -19.53 -10.36
N ILE A 78 45.31 -18.33 -9.93
CA ILE A 78 44.40 -17.33 -9.34
C ILE A 78 43.31 -16.94 -10.34
N LEU A 79 43.66 -16.73 -11.60
CA LEU A 79 42.70 -16.34 -12.64
C LEU A 79 41.70 -17.47 -12.92
N LYS A 80 42.15 -18.72 -13.04
CA LYS A 80 41.27 -19.88 -13.19
C LYS A 80 40.34 -20.07 -12.00
N ASN A 81 40.86 -19.99 -10.78
CA ASN A 81 40.07 -20.12 -9.55
C ASN A 81 39.02 -19.00 -9.45
N THR A 82 39.36 -17.78 -9.86
CA THR A 82 38.43 -16.65 -9.90
C THR A 82 37.30 -16.88 -10.91
N VAL A 83 37.63 -17.31 -12.13
CA VAL A 83 36.64 -17.61 -13.17
C VAL A 83 35.71 -18.75 -12.75
N VAL A 84 36.28 -19.83 -12.20
CA VAL A 84 35.49 -20.98 -11.69
C VAL A 84 34.58 -20.53 -10.55
N GLY A 85 35.07 -19.70 -9.63
CA GLY A 85 34.25 -19.13 -8.55
C GLY A 85 33.07 -18.31 -9.05
N ILE A 86 33.27 -17.46 -10.07
CA ILE A 86 32.19 -16.68 -10.69
C ILE A 86 31.16 -17.61 -11.36
N VAL A 87 31.61 -18.63 -12.10
CA VAL A 87 30.73 -19.59 -12.76
C VAL A 87 29.89 -20.37 -11.75
N ILE A 88 30.50 -20.84 -10.65
CA ILE A 88 29.78 -21.56 -9.59
C ILE A 88 28.76 -20.63 -8.90
N ALA A 89 29.14 -19.39 -8.60
CA ALA A 89 28.23 -18.43 -7.97
C ALA A 89 27.01 -18.11 -8.86
N LEU A 90 27.23 -17.92 -10.16
CA LEU A 90 26.14 -17.70 -11.13
C LEU A 90 25.29 -18.96 -11.34
N ALA A 91 25.89 -20.15 -11.37
CA ALA A 91 25.18 -21.42 -11.52
C ALA A 91 24.31 -21.74 -10.29
N ALA A 92 24.83 -21.53 -9.08
CA ALA A 92 24.07 -21.71 -7.84
C ALA A 92 22.86 -20.78 -7.78
N TRP A 93 23.03 -19.53 -8.21
CA TRP A 93 21.94 -18.56 -8.32
C TRP A 93 20.86 -19.01 -9.33
N LEU A 94 21.26 -19.54 -10.49
CA LEU A 94 20.36 -20.03 -11.53
C LEU A 94 19.58 -21.29 -11.09
N ILE A 95 20.19 -22.18 -10.29
CA ILE A 95 19.50 -23.36 -9.75
C ILE A 95 18.37 -22.96 -8.81
N VAL A 96 18.61 -21.98 -7.93
CA VAL A 96 17.58 -21.45 -7.02
C VAL A 96 16.44 -20.79 -7.82
N ASP A 97 16.76 -20.08 -8.90
CA ASP A 97 15.78 -19.53 -9.84
C ASP A 97 14.91 -20.63 -10.47
N ALA A 98 15.53 -21.67 -11.02
CA ALA A 98 14.82 -22.76 -11.69
C ALA A 98 13.86 -23.52 -10.75
N ILE A 99 14.27 -23.81 -9.51
CA ILE A 99 13.44 -24.51 -8.53
C ILE A 99 12.19 -23.68 -8.17
N MET A 100 12.34 -22.37 -8.00
CA MET A 100 11.24 -21.50 -7.62
C MET A 100 10.22 -21.32 -8.75
N VAL A 101 10.69 -21.17 -10.00
CA VAL A 101 9.82 -21.14 -11.19
C VAL A 101 9.03 -22.44 -11.33
N ALA A 102 9.65 -23.59 -11.03
CA ALA A 102 8.99 -24.89 -11.11
C ALA A 102 7.88 -25.07 -10.05
N LEU A 103 8.05 -24.48 -8.86
CA LEU A 103 7.11 -24.60 -7.75
C LEU A 103 5.94 -23.60 -7.83
N THR A 104 6.08 -22.49 -8.55
CA THR A 104 5.01 -21.49 -8.71
C THR A 104 4.34 -21.64 -10.08
N THR A 105 3.19 -22.30 -10.12
CA THR A 105 2.44 -22.59 -11.35
C THR A 105 2.02 -21.32 -12.10
N GLY A 106 2.81 -20.87 -13.07
CA GLY A 106 2.40 -19.78 -13.97
C GLY A 106 3.52 -19.23 -14.87
N PRO A 107 3.51 -19.51 -16.19
CA PRO A 107 4.44 -18.94 -17.14
C PRO A 107 4.00 -17.53 -17.56
N LYS A 108 4.32 -16.47 -16.79
CA LYS A 108 4.18 -15.08 -17.24
C LYS A 108 5.23 -14.15 -16.62
N GLY A 109 6.39 -14.02 -17.27
CA GLY A 109 7.29 -12.88 -17.03
C GLY A 109 8.77 -13.18 -17.29
N PRO A 110 9.53 -12.30 -17.97
CA PRO A 110 10.93 -12.53 -18.30
C PRO A 110 11.80 -12.24 -17.08
N SER A 111 12.63 -13.21 -16.67
CA SER A 111 13.67 -13.15 -15.62
C SER A 111 13.25 -13.29 -14.15
N PHE A 112 14.04 -14.10 -13.43
CA PHE A 112 14.04 -14.37 -11.99
C PHE A 112 13.71 -13.15 -11.14
N ALA A 113 14.41 -12.03 -11.35
CA ALA A 113 14.36 -10.87 -10.46
C ALA A 113 12.95 -10.27 -10.33
N GLN A 114 12.13 -10.36 -11.39
CA GLN A 114 10.79 -9.79 -11.42
C GLN A 114 9.76 -10.75 -10.80
N ASN A 115 9.87 -12.04 -11.10
CA ASN A 115 8.99 -13.07 -10.54
C ASN A 115 9.28 -13.31 -9.05
N TRP A 116 10.55 -13.30 -8.65
CA TRP A 116 11.01 -13.42 -7.27
C TRP A 116 10.46 -12.27 -6.42
N LYS A 117 10.58 -11.03 -6.89
CA LYS A 117 10.02 -9.86 -6.20
C LYS A 117 8.51 -9.99 -6.01
N SER A 118 7.79 -10.45 -7.03
CA SER A 118 6.33 -10.65 -7.01
C SER A 118 5.88 -11.75 -6.04
N LEU A 119 6.56 -12.91 -6.06
CA LEU A 119 6.24 -14.08 -5.23
C LEU A 119 6.58 -13.86 -3.76
N ILE A 120 7.61 -13.07 -3.48
CA ILE A 120 8.09 -12.81 -2.12
C ILE A 120 7.40 -11.62 -1.49
N SER A 121 6.95 -10.65 -2.30
CA SER A 121 5.95 -9.69 -1.87
C SER A 121 4.53 -10.26 -1.81
N GLY A 122 4.29 -11.46 -2.38
CA GLY A 122 2.96 -12.05 -2.55
C GLY A 122 2.60 -13.18 -1.59
N GLY A 123 3.57 -13.71 -0.82
CA GLY A 123 3.40 -14.93 -0.03
C GLY A 123 3.16 -14.76 1.47
N GLY A 124 3.20 -13.54 2.02
CA GLY A 124 2.96 -13.31 3.44
C GLY A 124 3.02 -11.85 3.82
N ASP A 125 2.38 -11.51 4.94
CA ASP A 125 2.36 -10.15 5.45
C ASP A 125 3.80 -9.62 5.64
N MET A 126 4.04 -8.39 5.17
CA MET A 126 5.33 -7.70 5.33
C MET A 126 5.60 -7.36 6.81
N CYS A 127 4.56 -7.12 7.57
CA CYS A 127 4.63 -6.94 9.00
C CYS A 127 3.91 -8.11 9.67
N ILE A 128 4.38 -8.58 10.82
CA ILE A 128 3.56 -9.44 11.69
C ILE A 128 2.34 -8.62 12.03
N THR A 129 1.20 -9.05 11.49
CA THR A 129 -0.10 -8.69 12.03
C THR A 129 -0.12 -9.28 13.43
N LEU A 130 -0.10 -8.45 14.47
CA LEU A 130 -0.46 -8.94 15.79
C LEU A 130 -1.85 -9.55 15.61
N ALA A 131 -1.99 -10.84 15.89
CA ALA A 131 -3.30 -11.49 15.90
C ALA A 131 -4.15 -10.77 16.96
N THR A 132 -4.91 -9.76 16.54
CA THR A 132 -5.88 -9.06 17.38
C THR A 132 -7.11 -9.95 17.51
N GLY A 133 -6.93 -11.09 18.16
CA GLY A 133 -7.97 -12.06 18.48
C GLY A 133 -7.84 -13.39 17.73
N LEU A 134 -8.13 -14.47 18.44
CA LEU A 134 -8.49 -15.74 17.81
C LEU A 134 -9.69 -15.50 16.90
N ASN A 135 -9.64 -16.03 15.67
CA ASN A 135 -10.82 -16.08 14.82
C ASN A 135 -11.93 -16.83 15.55
N GLN A 136 -13.05 -16.16 15.85
CA GLN A 136 -14.21 -16.85 16.40
C GLN A 136 -14.73 -17.81 15.35
N ALA A 137 -14.85 -19.08 15.74
CA ALA A 137 -15.70 -20.03 15.03
C ALA A 137 -17.10 -19.40 14.86
N THR A 138 -17.71 -19.62 13.70
CA THR A 138 -19.06 -19.15 13.35
C THR A 138 -20.04 -19.44 14.50
N GLN A 139 -20.44 -18.41 15.25
CA GLN A 139 -21.40 -18.56 16.34
C GLN A 139 -22.82 -18.66 15.79
N SER A 140 -23.36 -19.89 15.82
CA SER A 140 -24.79 -20.10 16.00
C SER A 140 -25.16 -19.65 17.42
N GLY A 141 -26.20 -18.83 17.53
CA GLY A 141 -26.40 -17.92 18.64
C GLY A 141 -26.62 -18.57 19.99
N TYR A 142 -25.78 -18.20 20.95
CA TYR A 142 -26.10 -18.16 22.38
C TYR A 142 -25.25 -17.06 23.04
N TYR A 143 -25.91 -16.00 23.51
CA TYR A 143 -25.25 -14.92 24.28
C TYR A 143 -25.16 -15.35 25.74
N ALA A 144 -23.93 -15.56 26.24
CA ALA A 144 -23.66 -15.73 27.65
C ALA A 144 -23.55 -14.35 28.33
N PRO A 145 -24.27 -14.08 29.44
CA PRO A 145 -24.12 -12.84 30.18
C PRO A 145 -22.76 -12.81 30.89
N GLY A 146 -21.94 -11.79 30.63
CA GLY A 146 -20.64 -11.60 31.30
C GLY A 146 -19.42 -11.49 30.39
N VAL A 147 -19.58 -11.60 29.06
CA VAL A 147 -18.51 -11.34 28.08
C VAL A 147 -18.67 -9.93 27.51
N THR A 148 -17.83 -9.01 27.97
CA THR A 148 -17.63 -7.71 27.33
C THR A 148 -16.94 -7.95 26.00
N ALA A 149 -17.54 -7.46 24.90
CA ALA A 149 -16.96 -7.55 23.56
C ALA A 149 -15.50 -7.09 23.57
N GLY A 150 -14.62 -7.87 22.94
CA GLY A 150 -13.20 -7.53 22.79
C GLY A 150 -13.05 -6.13 22.22
N ALA A 151 -12.15 -5.35 22.83
CA ALA A 151 -12.00 -3.93 22.55
C ALA A 151 -11.77 -3.69 21.04
N LEU A 152 -12.59 -2.79 20.48
CA LEU A 152 -12.25 -2.10 19.24
C LEU A 152 -10.86 -1.49 19.46
N ASN A 153 -9.86 -1.89 18.66
CA ASN A 153 -8.53 -1.28 18.76
C ASN A 153 -8.71 0.23 18.65
N ALA A 154 -8.32 0.96 19.69
CA ALA A 154 -8.52 2.41 19.78
C ALA A 154 -7.93 3.06 18.52
N PRO A 155 -8.75 3.76 17.71
CA PRO A 155 -8.29 4.46 16.52
C PRO A 155 -7.24 5.51 16.90
N PRO A 156 -6.42 5.97 15.93
CA PRO A 156 -5.61 7.16 16.14
C PRO A 156 -6.54 8.33 16.45
N ALA A 157 -6.47 8.82 17.68
CA ALA A 157 -7.16 9.99 18.25
C ALA A 157 -8.69 9.85 18.47
N GLY A 158 -9.02 9.36 19.68
CA GLY A 158 -10.34 9.31 20.28
C GLY A 158 -11.12 10.64 20.27
N LYS A 159 -12.18 10.65 19.46
CA LYS A 159 -13.35 11.52 19.64
C LYS A 159 -14.60 10.64 19.59
N THR A 160 -15.05 10.17 20.75
CA THR A 160 -16.23 9.31 20.89
C THR A 160 -17.46 9.94 20.23
N GLY A 161 -18.25 9.14 19.54
CA GLY A 161 -19.46 9.59 18.84
C GLY A 161 -19.22 10.39 17.55
N THR A 162 -17.98 10.42 17.04
CA THR A 162 -17.64 11.11 15.78
C THR A 162 -17.25 10.13 14.68
N ALA A 163 -16.88 10.64 13.50
CA ALA A 163 -16.41 9.79 12.41
C ALA A 163 -15.10 9.04 12.70
N CYS A 164 -14.35 9.44 13.72
CA CYS A 164 -13.15 8.74 14.18
C CYS A 164 -13.46 7.67 15.24
N ASP A 165 -14.73 7.40 15.53
CA ASP A 165 -15.16 6.36 16.47
C ASP A 165 -15.75 5.17 15.70
N PRO A 166 -15.02 4.05 15.56
CA PRO A 166 -15.48 2.88 14.80
C PRO A 166 -16.75 2.28 15.40
N SER A 167 -16.97 2.41 16.72
CA SER A 167 -18.21 1.96 17.36
C SER A 167 -19.40 2.79 16.89
N ALA A 168 -19.24 4.11 16.80
CA ALA A 168 -20.28 5.00 16.28
C ALA A 168 -20.56 4.73 14.80
N LEU A 169 -19.52 4.42 14.00
CA LEU A 169 -19.69 4.02 12.60
C LEU A 169 -20.51 2.74 12.47
N GLN A 170 -20.17 1.68 13.22
CA GLN A 170 -20.91 0.41 13.19
C GLN A 170 -22.33 0.54 13.73
N GLN A 171 -22.56 1.37 14.75
CA GLN A 171 -23.90 1.66 15.24
C GLN A 171 -24.74 2.40 14.19
N SER A 172 -24.12 3.33 13.44
CA SER A 172 -24.81 4.07 12.38
C SER A 172 -25.10 3.21 11.15
N VAL A 173 -24.22 2.26 10.82
CA VAL A 173 -24.33 1.37 9.65
C VAL A 173 -24.01 -0.06 10.09
N PRO A 174 -25.01 -0.85 10.51
CA PRO A 174 -24.79 -2.22 11.02
C PRO A 174 -24.18 -3.20 10.01
N SER A 175 -24.27 -2.90 8.71
CA SER A 175 -23.65 -3.70 7.64
C SER A 175 -22.16 -3.40 7.40
N LEU A 176 -21.57 -2.49 8.18
CA LEU A 176 -20.17 -2.13 8.11
C LEU A 176 -19.32 -3.14 8.88
N SER A 177 -18.38 -3.81 8.21
CA SER A 177 -17.48 -4.74 8.89
C SER A 177 -16.56 -4.01 9.86
N THR A 178 -16.01 -4.71 10.85
CA THR A 178 -15.06 -4.14 11.81
C THR A 178 -13.84 -3.53 11.12
N ASN A 179 -13.30 -4.17 10.08
CA ASN A 179 -12.19 -3.63 9.31
C ASN A 179 -12.59 -2.37 8.53
N GLN A 180 -13.78 -2.37 7.92
CA GLN A 180 -14.30 -1.17 7.24
C GLN A 180 -14.51 -0.01 8.22
N ALA A 181 -15.03 -0.27 9.42
CA ALA A 181 -15.20 0.74 10.46
C ALA A 181 -13.85 1.30 10.96
N ASN A 182 -12.87 0.44 11.21
CA ASN A 182 -11.53 0.86 11.62
C ASN A 182 -10.81 1.65 10.52
N LEU A 183 -10.92 1.21 9.27
CA LEU A 183 -10.37 1.93 8.12
C LEU A 183 -10.99 3.32 7.99
N LEU A 184 -12.32 3.41 7.95
CA LEU A 184 -13.03 4.67 7.79
C LEU A 184 -12.73 5.62 8.96
N SER A 185 -12.74 5.12 10.20
CA SER A 185 -12.41 5.93 11.38
C SER A 185 -10.97 6.47 11.36
N CYS A 186 -10.01 5.67 10.88
CA CYS A 186 -8.64 6.14 10.68
C CYS A 186 -8.57 7.20 9.58
N LEU A 187 -9.25 7.00 8.45
CA LEU A 187 -9.28 7.97 7.33
C LEU A 187 -9.94 9.30 7.74
N ALA A 188 -10.95 9.27 8.60
CA ALA A 188 -11.67 10.48 9.01
C ALA A 188 -10.79 11.56 9.67
N GLN A 189 -9.67 11.18 10.31
CA GLN A 189 -8.73 12.12 10.91
C GLN A 189 -8.05 13.03 9.87
N PRO A 190 -7.22 12.50 8.95
CA PRO A 190 -6.59 13.32 7.93
C PRO A 190 -7.61 13.95 6.96
N GLU A 191 -8.78 13.33 6.76
CA GLU A 191 -9.79 13.84 5.83
C GLU A 191 -10.49 15.11 6.31
N SER A 192 -10.89 15.16 7.57
CA SER A 192 -11.80 16.21 8.04
C SER A 192 -11.66 16.49 9.52
N VAL A 193 -10.65 15.92 10.18
CA VAL A 193 -10.50 15.97 11.63
C VAL A 193 -11.80 15.47 12.29
N CYS A 194 -12.21 14.25 11.92
CA CYS A 194 -13.41 13.56 12.40
C CYS A 194 -14.74 14.23 12.07
N GLY A 195 -14.81 14.98 10.97
CA GLY A 195 -15.99 15.73 10.55
C GLY A 195 -16.06 17.15 11.06
N SER A 196 -15.09 17.62 11.86
CA SER A 196 -15.06 19.02 12.31
C SER A 196 -14.68 20.01 11.21
N ARG A 197 -14.05 19.55 10.13
CA ARG A 197 -13.71 20.31 8.93
C ARG A 197 -14.24 19.59 7.68
N PRO A 198 -15.57 19.58 7.47
CA PRO A 198 -16.20 18.77 6.44
C PRO A 198 -16.01 19.32 5.02
N GLN A 199 -15.67 20.60 4.86
CA GLN A 199 -15.44 21.18 3.53
C GLN A 199 -13.98 21.02 3.12
N ASN A 200 -13.76 20.51 1.90
CA ASN A 200 -12.42 20.40 1.33
C ASN A 200 -11.75 21.77 1.14
N TYR A 201 -10.42 21.82 1.24
CA TYR A 201 -9.67 23.08 1.07
C TYR A 201 -9.71 23.61 -0.37
N SER A 202 -9.86 22.73 -1.36
CA SER A 202 -10.02 23.09 -2.78
C SER A 202 -11.49 23.28 -3.18
N TRP A 203 -12.39 23.50 -2.22
CA TRP A 203 -13.80 23.75 -2.50
C TRP A 203 -13.98 25.09 -3.21
N ASN A 204 -14.59 25.09 -4.40
CA ASN A 204 -14.69 26.29 -5.26
C ASN A 204 -13.36 26.99 -5.56
N VAL A 205 -12.24 26.28 -5.37
CA VAL A 205 -10.90 26.74 -5.70
C VAL A 205 -10.37 25.81 -6.78
N GLY A 206 -10.08 26.37 -7.96
CA GLY A 206 -9.50 25.60 -9.05
C GLY A 206 -8.10 25.13 -8.71
N ASN A 207 -7.78 23.87 -9.00
CA ASN A 207 -6.41 23.38 -9.05
C ASN A 207 -5.69 23.89 -10.31
N ASP A 208 -4.45 23.44 -10.54
CA ASP A 208 -3.65 23.80 -11.73
C ASP A 208 -4.31 23.41 -13.07
N GLN A 209 -5.33 22.55 -13.03
CA GLN A 209 -6.13 22.12 -14.19
C GLN A 209 -7.49 22.85 -14.27
N GLY A 210 -7.75 23.81 -13.38
CA GLY A 210 -8.99 24.56 -13.31
C GLY A 210 -10.19 23.75 -12.82
N LEU A 211 -9.95 22.67 -12.05
CA LEU A 211 -10.99 21.83 -11.43
C LEU A 211 -11.11 22.14 -9.94
N ALA A 212 -12.33 22.28 -9.45
CA ALA A 212 -12.62 22.43 -8.03
C ALA A 212 -13.02 21.08 -7.40
N SER A 213 -12.71 20.92 -6.11
CA SER A 213 -13.11 19.73 -5.37
C SER A 213 -14.57 19.83 -4.94
N THR A 214 -15.31 18.73 -5.11
CA THR A 214 -16.69 18.56 -4.60
C THR A 214 -16.73 17.70 -3.35
N ALA A 215 -15.57 17.41 -2.75
CA ALA A 215 -15.46 16.56 -1.58
C ALA A 215 -16.04 17.25 -0.34
N TYR A 216 -16.91 16.54 0.37
CA TYR A 216 -17.55 17.07 1.57
C TYR A 216 -17.79 15.97 2.61
N GLY A 217 -17.89 16.35 3.88
CA GLY A 217 -18.20 15.48 5.00
C GLY A 217 -16.97 14.84 5.64
N PRO A 218 -17.19 13.94 6.62
CA PRO A 218 -16.11 13.38 7.43
C PRO A 218 -15.09 12.54 6.63
N PHE A 219 -15.55 11.90 5.55
CA PHE A 219 -14.74 11.04 4.70
C PHE A 219 -14.39 11.69 3.35
N GLN A 220 -14.69 12.99 3.17
CA GLN A 220 -14.36 13.74 1.95
C GLN A 220 -14.86 13.07 0.66
N ILE A 221 -16.10 12.57 0.68
CA ILE A 221 -16.71 11.94 -0.49
C ILE A 221 -17.15 13.02 -1.49
N LEU A 222 -16.80 12.84 -2.76
CA LEU A 222 -17.14 13.75 -3.86
C LEU A 222 -18.66 13.78 -4.11
N LEU A 223 -19.31 14.91 -3.85
CA LEU A 223 -20.76 15.08 -4.02
C LEU A 223 -21.21 15.00 -5.48
N SER A 224 -20.34 15.35 -6.44
CA SER A 224 -20.67 15.31 -7.86
C SER A 224 -20.48 13.91 -8.46
N SER A 225 -19.27 13.34 -8.34
CA SER A 225 -18.94 12.08 -9.01
C SER A 225 -19.48 10.85 -8.28
N ASN A 226 -19.64 10.91 -6.95
CA ASN A 226 -20.22 9.83 -6.14
C ASN A 226 -21.65 10.17 -5.69
N HIS A 227 -22.38 11.01 -6.43
CA HIS A 227 -23.74 11.44 -6.08
C HIS A 227 -24.67 10.26 -5.75
N ALA A 228 -24.57 9.15 -6.49
CA ALA A 228 -25.37 7.95 -6.26
C ALA A 228 -25.17 7.32 -4.87
N ALA A 229 -24.05 7.57 -4.20
CA ALA A 229 -23.78 7.11 -2.84
C ALA A 229 -24.71 7.78 -1.80
N PHE A 230 -25.25 8.96 -2.14
CA PHE A 230 -26.12 9.75 -1.28
C PHE A 230 -27.61 9.54 -1.58
N GLU A 231 -27.96 8.78 -2.63
CA GLU A 231 -29.34 8.50 -3.02
C GLU A 231 -29.92 7.32 -2.22
N ASN A 232 -30.06 7.51 -0.90
CA ASN A 232 -30.63 6.52 0.00
C ASN A 232 -31.49 7.17 1.11
N PRO A 233 -32.40 6.41 1.75
CA PRO A 233 -33.34 6.96 2.73
C PRO A 233 -32.68 7.66 3.93
N ALA A 234 -31.53 7.17 4.40
CA ALA A 234 -30.82 7.79 5.53
C ALA A 234 -30.26 9.17 5.15
N CYS A 235 -29.73 9.30 3.94
CA CYS A 235 -29.28 10.58 3.40
C CYS A 235 -30.44 11.54 3.10
N GLN A 236 -31.58 11.04 2.61
CA GLN A 236 -32.80 11.84 2.41
C GLN A 236 -33.33 12.39 3.74
N ALA A 237 -33.40 11.55 4.78
CA ALA A 237 -33.77 11.96 6.12
C ALA A 237 -32.80 13.00 6.70
N ALA A 238 -31.49 12.79 6.54
CA ALA A 238 -30.47 13.76 6.96
C ALA A 238 -30.58 15.10 6.20
N ALA A 239 -30.87 15.05 4.91
CA ALA A 239 -31.15 16.20 4.05
C ALA A 239 -32.55 16.81 4.28
N GLY A 240 -33.43 16.22 5.09
CA GLY A 240 -34.79 16.71 5.30
C GLY A 240 -35.58 16.86 3.99
N VAL A 241 -35.35 15.95 3.03
CA VAL A 241 -36.04 15.90 1.74
C VAL A 241 -36.74 14.55 1.59
N THR A 242 -37.82 14.51 0.84
CA THR A 242 -38.62 13.29 0.58
C THR A 242 -38.33 12.66 -0.79
N GLY A 243 -37.33 13.17 -1.51
CA GLY A 243 -36.97 12.75 -2.87
C GLY A 243 -35.46 12.65 -3.07
N GLN A 244 -35.05 12.44 -4.32
CA GLN A 244 -33.64 12.35 -4.69
C GLN A 244 -32.88 13.62 -4.33
N LEU A 245 -31.63 13.46 -3.87
CA LEU A 245 -30.77 14.58 -3.51
C LEU A 245 -30.15 15.21 -4.76
N ASN A 246 -29.85 14.44 -5.80
CA ASN A 246 -29.28 14.95 -7.04
C ASN A 246 -28.07 15.87 -6.84
N CYS A 247 -27.17 15.50 -5.93
CA CYS A 247 -26.06 16.37 -5.50
C CYS A 247 -25.15 16.82 -6.66
N GLN A 248 -25.10 16.06 -7.75
CA GLN A 248 -24.42 16.46 -8.98
C GLN A 248 -24.92 17.78 -9.58
N ASN A 249 -26.21 18.11 -9.42
CA ASN A 249 -26.81 19.32 -10.00
C ASN A 249 -26.32 20.60 -9.31
N GLY A 250 -25.75 20.49 -8.11
CA GLY A 250 -25.14 21.60 -7.39
C GLY A 250 -23.81 22.08 -7.98
N PHE A 251 -23.26 21.37 -8.98
CA PHE A 251 -21.94 21.64 -9.54
C PHE A 251 -21.97 21.73 -11.07
N ASP A 252 -21.02 22.48 -11.64
CA ASP A 252 -20.74 22.45 -13.07
C ASP A 252 -19.80 21.29 -13.45
N SER A 253 -19.47 21.18 -14.74
CA SER A 253 -18.57 20.13 -15.25
C SER A 253 -17.13 20.21 -14.71
N LYS A 254 -16.75 21.33 -14.09
CA LYS A 254 -15.44 21.56 -13.47
C LYS A 254 -15.48 21.46 -11.95
N GLY A 255 -16.63 21.15 -11.35
CA GLY A 255 -16.81 20.99 -9.90
C GLY A 255 -17.05 22.30 -9.15
N PHE A 256 -17.28 23.43 -9.83
CA PHE A 256 -17.65 24.68 -9.18
C PHE A 256 -19.15 24.70 -8.87
N THR A 257 -19.52 25.31 -7.75
CA THR A 257 -20.91 25.42 -7.35
C THR A 257 -21.71 26.29 -8.31
N THR A 258 -22.84 25.80 -8.78
CA THR A 258 -23.75 26.55 -9.67
C THR A 258 -24.73 27.38 -8.83
N GLY A 259 -24.67 28.72 -8.96
CA GLY A 259 -25.45 29.64 -8.13
C GLY A 259 -26.98 29.44 -8.16
N GLY A 260 -27.52 28.84 -9.23
CA GLY A 260 -28.95 28.53 -9.36
C GLY A 260 -29.43 27.33 -8.51
N ASN A 261 -28.52 26.52 -7.97
CA ASN A 261 -28.83 25.29 -7.23
C ASN A 261 -28.33 25.35 -5.77
N ALA A 262 -28.27 26.55 -5.18
CA ALA A 262 -27.81 26.74 -3.80
C ALA A 262 -28.60 25.86 -2.80
N THR A 263 -29.91 25.71 -2.97
CA THR A 263 -30.75 24.84 -2.14
C THR A 263 -30.33 23.37 -2.23
N VAL A 264 -30.01 22.89 -3.45
CA VAL A 264 -29.53 21.51 -3.69
C VAL A 264 -28.23 21.25 -2.94
N LEU A 265 -27.32 22.20 -3.07
CA LEU A 265 -26.02 22.13 -2.44
C LEU A 265 -26.13 22.10 -0.91
N GLU A 266 -26.99 22.92 -0.32
CA GLU A 266 -27.17 23.01 1.13
C GLU A 266 -27.69 21.70 1.73
N TYR A 267 -28.73 21.08 1.16
CA TYR A 267 -29.20 19.80 1.72
C TYR A 267 -28.22 18.65 1.44
N CYS A 268 -27.46 18.68 0.34
CA CYS A 268 -26.41 17.71 0.07
C CYS A 268 -25.25 17.81 1.07
N LYS A 269 -24.83 19.04 1.40
CA LYS A 269 -23.87 19.28 2.49
C LYS A 269 -24.41 18.79 3.83
N ARG A 270 -25.69 19.00 4.11
CA ARG A 270 -26.35 18.52 5.34
C ARG A 270 -26.35 17.00 5.43
N ALA A 271 -26.72 16.31 4.36
CA ALA A 271 -26.64 14.86 4.26
C ALA A 271 -25.20 14.36 4.44
N ALA A 272 -24.24 14.93 3.70
CA ALA A 272 -22.84 14.52 3.79
C ALA A 272 -22.16 14.87 5.13
N SER A 273 -22.70 15.80 5.92
CA SER A 273 -22.23 16.06 7.29
C SER A 273 -22.76 15.06 8.31
N ASN A 274 -23.88 14.40 8.02
CA ASN A 274 -24.51 13.45 8.93
C ASN A 274 -23.69 12.15 8.99
N LEU A 275 -23.41 11.67 10.21
CA LEU A 275 -22.55 10.49 10.41
C LEU A 275 -23.08 9.25 9.68
N THR A 276 -24.37 8.94 9.81
CA THR A 276 -24.98 7.78 9.17
C THR A 276 -24.90 7.87 7.65
N CYS A 277 -25.37 8.98 7.08
CA CYS A 277 -25.37 9.17 5.62
C CYS A 277 -23.95 9.14 5.05
N SER A 278 -23.01 9.85 5.68
CA SER A 278 -21.62 9.88 5.22
C SER A 278 -20.93 8.53 5.33
N THR A 279 -21.24 7.73 6.36
CA THR A 279 -20.71 6.37 6.52
C THR A 279 -21.27 5.42 5.45
N ILE A 280 -22.56 5.53 5.11
CA ILE A 280 -23.17 4.79 4.00
C ILE A 280 -22.48 5.16 2.68
N ALA A 281 -22.29 6.46 2.44
CA ALA A 281 -21.65 6.95 1.22
C ALA A 281 -20.17 6.49 1.13
N ALA A 282 -19.45 6.52 2.25
CA ALA A 282 -18.07 6.05 2.32
C ALA A 282 -17.97 4.54 2.10
N LYS A 283 -18.87 3.74 2.69
CA LYS A 283 -18.97 2.30 2.41
C LYS A 283 -19.22 2.04 0.93
N TYR A 284 -20.15 2.77 0.30
CA TYR A 284 -20.42 2.64 -1.12
C TYR A 284 -19.18 2.89 -1.99
N VAL A 285 -18.41 3.93 -1.67
CA VAL A 285 -17.14 4.23 -2.38
C VAL A 285 -16.12 3.14 -2.12
N LEU A 286 -15.99 2.67 -0.88
CA LEU A 286 -15.07 1.58 -0.54
C LEU A 286 -15.39 0.30 -1.31
N ASP A 287 -16.68 -0.08 -1.37
CA ASP A 287 -17.12 -1.29 -2.05
C ASP A 287 -16.96 -1.19 -3.59
N LYS A 288 -17.09 0.01 -4.18
CA LYS A 288 -16.98 0.21 -5.64
C LYS A 288 -15.59 0.56 -6.16
N GLN A 289 -14.85 1.37 -5.42
CA GLN A 289 -13.59 1.97 -5.86
C GLN A 289 -12.39 1.49 -5.03
N GLY A 290 -12.65 0.79 -3.91
CA GLY A 290 -11.61 0.38 -2.97
C GLY A 290 -11.07 1.54 -2.13
N ALA A 291 -10.18 1.20 -1.21
CA ALA A 291 -9.60 2.17 -0.28
C ALA A 291 -8.66 3.18 -0.96
N SER A 292 -8.19 2.88 -2.18
CA SER A 292 -7.35 3.78 -2.98
C SER A 292 -8.07 5.05 -3.43
N ALA A 293 -9.40 5.10 -3.34
CA ALA A 293 -10.19 6.30 -3.65
C ALA A 293 -9.76 7.54 -2.84
N TRP A 294 -9.22 7.34 -1.64
CA TRP A 294 -8.74 8.41 -0.76
C TRP A 294 -7.31 8.89 -1.07
N LEU A 295 -6.52 8.15 -1.87
CA LEU A 295 -5.11 8.44 -2.11
C LEU A 295 -4.84 9.52 -3.18
N LYS A 296 -5.86 10.26 -3.60
CA LYS A 296 -5.75 11.27 -4.67
C LYS A 296 -5.10 12.58 -4.20
N ASP A 297 -5.16 12.89 -2.91
CA ASP A 297 -4.57 14.13 -2.36
C ASP A 297 -3.11 13.91 -1.92
N PRO A 298 -2.12 14.50 -2.60
CA PRO A 298 -0.71 14.32 -2.26
C PRO A 298 -0.37 14.84 -0.86
N ASN A 299 -1.14 15.78 -0.30
CA ASN A 299 -0.87 16.35 1.02
C ASN A 299 -1.25 15.39 2.17
N ARG A 300 -2.13 14.42 1.90
CA ARG A 300 -2.71 13.51 2.91
C ARG A 300 -2.41 12.04 2.64
N VAL A 301 -1.84 11.74 1.47
CA VAL A 301 -1.54 10.39 0.99
C VAL A 301 -0.73 9.57 1.98
N THR A 302 0.20 10.18 2.74
CA THR A 302 1.02 9.46 3.72
C THR A 302 0.16 8.93 4.87
N ALA A 303 -0.68 9.77 5.47
CA ALA A 303 -1.55 9.38 6.59
C ALA A 303 -2.65 8.41 6.13
N GLN A 304 -3.28 8.68 4.99
CA GLN A 304 -4.30 7.80 4.41
C GLN A 304 -3.72 6.42 4.09
N ARG A 305 -2.50 6.36 3.53
CA ARG A 305 -1.84 5.09 3.21
C ARG A 305 -1.55 4.26 4.46
N GLN A 306 -1.17 4.89 5.58
CA GLN A 306 -1.00 4.17 6.85
C GLN A 306 -2.32 3.51 7.29
N CYS A 307 -3.43 4.24 7.23
CA CYS A 307 -4.76 3.69 7.53
C CYS A 307 -5.10 2.49 6.63
N ILE A 308 -4.83 2.58 5.33
CA ILE A 308 -5.11 1.50 4.37
C ILE A 308 -4.23 0.29 4.63
N ILE A 309 -2.94 0.47 4.92
CA ILE A 309 -2.04 -0.64 5.26
C ILE A 309 -2.49 -1.34 6.55
N GLN A 310 -2.98 -0.58 7.52
CA GLN A 310 -3.37 -1.11 8.83
C GLN A 310 -4.74 -1.81 8.82
N TYR A 311 -5.70 -1.32 8.04
CA TYR A 311 -7.11 -1.75 8.12
C TYR A 311 -7.76 -2.11 6.76
N GLY A 312 -7.03 -2.00 5.65
CA GLY A 312 -7.56 -2.17 4.30
C GLY A 312 -7.65 -3.62 3.80
N ASN A 313 -7.26 -4.60 4.62
CA ASN A 313 -7.32 -6.04 4.30
C ASN A 313 -8.56 -6.71 4.91
#